data_AF-A0A5C2SP60-F1
#
_entry.id   AF-A0A5C2SP60-F1
#
_cell.length_a   1.000
_cell.length_b   1.000
_cell.length_c   1.000
_cell.angle_alpha   90.00
_cell.angle_beta   90.00
_cell.angle_gamma   90.00
#
_symmetry.space_group_name_H-M   'P 1'
#
loop_
_entity.id
_entity.type
_entity.pdbx_description
1 polymer ?
#
loop_
_entity_poly.entity_id
_entity_poly.type
_entity_poly.pdbx_seq_one_letter_code
_entity_poly.pdbx_strand_id
1 'polypeptide(L)'
;MAEQLTPDTCARLNASSDNVVLVSTPVLKVVDVADANLQLWDFAVTRVATVTDGEATTQVALPDSLRVWASGTGPQRQTVSANDVIKVQRMLRLPHDDTSVILVHDVEICSEEDVPLEVTNYEDKIESLQAALNQAEAALRELMHADITPNFVDAVMQLVMSINETIEQAMP
;
A
#
# COMPACT_ATOMS: atom_id res chain seq x y z
N MET A 1 1.21 6.61 -26.53
CA MET A 1 2.33 6.19 -25.68
C MET A 1 1.78 5.18 -24.70
N ALA A 2 2.46 4.06 -24.47
CA ALA A 2 1.98 3.04 -23.53
C ALA A 2 2.26 3.55 -22.11
N GLU A 3 1.20 3.82 -21.34
CA GLU A 3 1.29 3.99 -19.88
C GLU A 3 2.04 2.76 -19.34
N GLN A 4 3.20 2.95 -18.73
CA GLN A 4 4.06 1.85 -18.27
C GLN A 4 3.52 1.31 -16.95
N LEU A 5 2.46 0.50 -17.04
CA LEU A 5 1.86 -0.19 -15.89
C LEU A 5 2.83 -1.24 -15.35
N THR A 6 2.72 -1.57 -14.06
CA THR A 6 3.55 -2.60 -13.41
C THR A 6 2.91 -3.98 -13.61
N PRO A 7 3.40 -4.81 -14.55
CA PRO A 7 2.77 -6.09 -14.89
C PRO A 7 2.75 -7.05 -13.70
N ASP A 8 1.87 -8.05 -13.76
CA ASP A 8 1.67 -9.11 -12.75
C ASP A 8 1.19 -8.61 -11.36
N THR A 9 1.06 -7.29 -11.15
CA THR A 9 0.65 -6.73 -9.86
C THR A 9 -0.75 -7.20 -9.45
N CYS A 10 -1.72 -7.21 -10.38
CA CYS A 10 -3.10 -7.55 -10.04
C CYS A 10 -3.24 -9.03 -9.66
N ALA A 11 -2.52 -9.92 -10.34
CA ALA A 11 -2.48 -11.34 -10.00
C ALA A 11 -1.87 -11.56 -8.61
N ARG A 12 -0.75 -10.89 -8.31
CA ARG A 12 -0.08 -10.95 -7.00
C ARG A 12 -0.92 -10.36 -5.87
N LEU A 13 -1.67 -9.28 -6.12
CA LEU A 13 -2.59 -8.70 -5.14
C LEU A 13 -3.73 -9.67 -4.77
N ASN A 14 -4.21 -10.46 -5.74
CA ASN A 14 -5.21 -11.50 -5.50
C ASN A 14 -4.65 -12.73 -4.77
N ALA A 15 -3.33 -12.96 -4.85
CA ALA A 15 -2.67 -14.04 -4.13
C ALA A 15 -2.47 -13.64 -2.66
N SER A 16 -3.32 -14.16 -1.77
CA SER A 16 -3.34 -13.82 -0.34
C SER A 16 -2.03 -14.08 0.42
N SER A 17 -1.16 -14.94 -0.13
CA SER A 17 0.17 -15.25 0.42
C SER A 17 1.28 -14.32 -0.05
N ASP A 18 1.07 -13.54 -1.12
CA ASP A 18 2.09 -12.62 -1.64
C ASP A 18 1.95 -11.27 -0.96
N ASN A 19 2.76 -11.03 0.07
CA ASN A 19 2.78 -9.75 0.79
C ASN A 19 3.85 -8.79 0.25
N VAL A 20 4.78 -9.28 -0.58
CA VAL A 20 5.85 -8.47 -1.17
C VAL A 20 5.28 -7.42 -2.13
N VAL A 21 4.20 -7.75 -2.84
CA VAL A 21 3.49 -6.79 -3.70
C VAL A 21 2.96 -5.57 -2.94
N LEU A 22 2.71 -5.68 -1.62
CA LEU A 22 2.19 -4.57 -0.81
C LEU A 22 3.20 -3.43 -0.62
N VAL A 23 4.51 -3.71 -0.82
CA VAL A 23 5.61 -2.74 -0.67
C VAL A 23 6.26 -2.36 -2.01
N SER A 24 5.81 -2.93 -3.13
CA SER A 24 6.46 -2.75 -4.44
C SER A 24 6.13 -1.44 -5.17
N THR A 25 5.29 -0.59 -4.58
CA THR A 25 4.80 0.69 -5.13
C THR A 25 4.38 0.64 -6.61
N PRO A 26 3.41 -0.21 -6.98
CA PRO A 26 3.07 -0.46 -8.37
C PRO A 26 2.33 0.70 -9.04
N VAL A 27 2.46 0.79 -10.36
CA VAL A 27 1.72 1.70 -11.23
C VAL A 27 0.57 0.94 -11.89
N LEU A 28 -0.66 1.39 -11.66
CA LEU A 28 -1.89 0.75 -12.12
C LEU A 28 -2.82 1.77 -12.78
N LYS A 29 -3.64 1.32 -13.72
CA LYS A 29 -4.70 2.15 -14.30
C LYS A 29 -6.03 1.88 -13.61
N VAL A 30 -6.74 2.93 -13.25
CA VAL A 30 -8.09 2.85 -12.72
C VAL A 30 -9.06 2.67 -13.86
N VAL A 31 -9.77 1.55 -13.88
CA VAL A 31 -10.76 1.22 -14.91
C VAL A 31 -12.12 1.80 -14.54
N ASP A 32 -12.51 1.65 -13.28
CA ASP A 32 -13.81 2.08 -12.77
C ASP A 32 -13.70 2.42 -11.28
N VAL A 33 -14.60 3.29 -10.80
CA VAL A 33 -14.72 3.66 -9.39
C VAL A 33 -16.19 3.65 -9.02
N ALA A 34 -16.55 2.80 -8.06
CA ALA A 34 -17.89 2.70 -7.53
C ALA A 34 -17.94 3.20 -6.08
N ASP A 35 -19.05 3.84 -5.71
CA ASP A 35 -19.32 4.18 -4.32
C ASP A 35 -19.50 2.91 -3.49
N ALA A 36 -18.95 2.95 -2.29
CA ALA A 36 -19.08 1.91 -1.28
C ALA A 36 -19.44 2.57 0.05
N ASN A 37 -20.09 1.82 0.94
CA ASN A 37 -20.33 2.25 2.31
C ASN A 37 -20.05 1.06 3.21
N LEU A 38 -18.76 0.76 3.37
CA LEU A 38 -18.28 -0.38 4.13
C LEU A 38 -17.38 0.10 5.26
N GLN A 39 -17.57 -0.46 6.45
CA GLN A 39 -16.65 -0.26 7.56
C GLN A 39 -15.73 -1.48 7.62
N LEU A 40 -14.45 -1.30 7.31
CA LEU A 40 -13.44 -2.34 7.42
C LEU A 40 -12.52 -1.99 8.60
N TRP A 41 -12.78 -2.63 9.74
CA TRP A 41 -12.13 -2.29 11.01
C TRP A 41 -12.31 -0.80 11.33
N ASP A 42 -11.23 -0.04 11.48
CA ASP A 42 -11.25 1.40 11.75
C ASP A 42 -11.26 2.26 10.46
N PHE A 43 -11.34 1.64 9.28
CA PHE A 43 -11.38 2.34 8.00
C PHE A 43 -12.81 2.43 7.44
N ALA A 44 -13.30 3.65 7.26
CA ALA A 44 -14.52 3.93 6.51
C ALA A 44 -14.20 3.90 5.01
N VAL A 45 -14.55 2.81 4.34
CA VAL A 45 -14.40 2.64 2.89
C VAL A 45 -15.59 3.28 2.18
N THR A 46 -15.30 4.37 1.48
CA THR A 46 -16.30 5.17 0.76
C THR A 46 -16.39 4.80 -0.71
N ARG A 47 -15.34 4.17 -1.26
CA ARG A 47 -15.28 3.79 -2.68
C ARG A 47 -14.48 2.51 -2.88
N VAL A 48 -14.78 1.81 -3.96
CA VAL A 48 -13.97 0.68 -4.46
C VAL A 48 -13.56 1.02 -5.89
N ALA A 49 -12.26 0.90 -6.17
CA ALA A 49 -11.73 1.07 -7.51
C ALA A 49 -11.41 -0.29 -8.13
N THR A 50 -11.84 -0.48 -9.37
CA THR A 50 -11.32 -1.56 -10.21
C THR A 50 -10.08 -1.04 -10.93
N VAL A 51 -8.95 -1.72 -10.75
CA VAL A 51 -7.65 -1.34 -11.31
C VAL A 51 -7.10 -2.43 -12.22
N THR A 52 -6.23 -2.06 -13.15
CA THR A 52 -5.54 -2.97 -14.07
C THR A 52 -4.05 -2.68 -14.16
N ASP A 53 -3.27 -3.73 -14.31
CA ASP A 53 -1.84 -3.68 -14.69
C ASP A 53 -1.62 -3.85 -16.20
N GLY A 54 -2.70 -3.91 -16.99
CA GLY A 54 -2.68 -4.16 -18.42
C GLY A 54 -2.86 -5.63 -18.82
N GLU A 55 -2.71 -6.57 -17.87
CA GLU A 55 -2.87 -8.01 -18.10
C GLU A 55 -4.08 -8.58 -17.35
N ALA A 56 -4.29 -8.15 -16.11
CA ALA A 56 -5.38 -8.55 -15.24
C ALA A 56 -6.05 -7.33 -14.58
N THR A 57 -7.14 -7.59 -13.86
CA THR A 57 -7.82 -6.60 -13.04
C THR A 57 -7.94 -7.09 -11.60
N THR A 58 -7.98 -6.16 -10.66
CA THR A 58 -8.34 -6.42 -9.27
C THR A 58 -9.12 -5.24 -8.67
N GLN A 59 -9.73 -5.45 -7.52
CA GLN A 59 -10.44 -4.41 -6.78
C GLN A 59 -9.63 -3.97 -5.56
N VAL A 60 -9.59 -2.67 -5.35
CA VAL A 60 -8.96 -2.05 -4.18
C VAL A 60 -9.96 -1.15 -3.46
N ALA A 61 -9.94 -1.20 -2.14
CA ALA A 61 -10.76 -0.35 -1.29
C ALA A 61 -10.09 1.01 -1.09
N LEU A 62 -10.89 2.06 -1.24
CA LEU A 62 -10.49 3.46 -1.07
C LEU A 62 -11.19 4.03 0.17
N PRO A 63 -10.46 4.24 1.28
CA PRO A 63 -11.01 4.84 2.49
C PRO A 63 -11.29 6.33 2.30
N ASP A 64 -12.13 6.92 3.18
CA ASP A 64 -12.32 8.38 3.22
C ASP A 64 -11.00 9.13 3.46
N SER A 65 -10.06 8.46 4.14
CA SER A 65 -8.77 8.98 4.55
C SER A 65 -7.71 8.83 3.46
N LEU A 66 -8.09 8.38 2.27
CA LEU A 66 -7.20 8.20 1.13
C LEU A 66 -6.47 9.51 0.83
N ARG A 67 -5.14 9.44 0.79
CA ARG A 67 -4.30 10.55 0.36
C ARG A 67 -4.01 10.41 -1.12
N VAL A 68 -4.32 11.46 -1.87
CA VAL A 68 -4.10 11.52 -3.31
C VAL A 68 -3.13 12.67 -3.60
N TRP A 69 -1.98 12.33 -4.13
CA TRP A 69 -0.97 13.28 -4.58
C TRP A 69 -1.11 13.46 -6.10
N ALA A 70 -0.94 14.67 -6.59
CA ALA A 70 -0.74 14.90 -8.01
C ALA A 70 0.77 14.86 -8.28
N SER A 71 1.21 14.19 -9.34
CA SER A 71 2.59 14.33 -9.82
C SER A 71 2.86 15.80 -10.16
N GLY A 72 3.96 16.36 -9.65
CA GLY A 72 4.38 17.76 -9.85
C GLY A 72 3.77 18.79 -8.89
N THR A 73 3.99 20.09 -9.17
CA THR A 73 3.49 21.23 -8.36
C THR A 73 2.00 21.53 -8.58
N GLY A 74 1.24 20.57 -9.11
CA GLY A 74 -0.18 20.71 -9.36
C GLY A 74 -1.01 20.71 -8.06
N PRO A 75 -2.26 21.19 -8.11
CA PRO A 75 -3.14 21.12 -6.95
C PRO A 75 -3.34 19.66 -6.55
N GLN A 76 -3.21 19.35 -5.25
CA GLN A 76 -3.62 18.06 -4.70
C GLN A 76 -5.05 17.76 -5.17
N ARG A 77 -5.22 16.67 -5.92
CA ARG A 77 -6.57 16.14 -6.19
C ARG A 77 -7.10 15.51 -4.91
N GLN A 78 -8.40 15.61 -4.68
CA GLN A 78 -9.04 14.98 -3.51
C GLN A 78 -9.52 13.56 -3.81
N THR A 79 -9.59 13.17 -5.08
CA THR A 79 -10.25 11.94 -5.49
C THR A 79 -9.50 11.24 -6.64
N VAL A 80 -9.54 9.91 -6.59
CA VAL A 80 -9.22 9.02 -7.72
C VAL A 80 -10.47 8.85 -8.59
N SER A 81 -10.30 8.87 -9.90
CA SER A 81 -11.36 8.73 -10.91
C SER A 81 -11.03 7.63 -11.93
N ALA A 82 -12.04 7.16 -12.65
CA ALA A 82 -11.82 6.26 -13.77
C ALA A 82 -10.90 6.89 -14.83
N ASN A 83 -10.04 6.07 -15.43
CA ASN A 83 -8.95 6.41 -16.35
C ASN A 83 -7.73 7.09 -15.72
N ASP A 84 -7.70 7.41 -14.43
CA ASP A 84 -6.47 7.85 -13.78
C ASP A 84 -5.42 6.72 -13.80
N VAL A 85 -4.16 7.07 -14.03
CA VAL A 85 -3.02 6.19 -13.76
C VAL A 85 -2.48 6.55 -12.39
N ILE A 86 -2.41 5.57 -11.50
CA ILE A 86 -2.01 5.75 -10.11
C ILE A 86 -0.75 4.94 -9.80
N LYS A 87 0.19 5.57 -9.14
CA LYS A 87 1.27 4.89 -8.41
C LYS A 87 0.80 4.70 -6.97
N VAL A 88 0.63 3.44 -6.57
CA VAL A 88 0.22 3.10 -5.21
C VAL A 88 1.43 3.25 -4.30
N GLN A 89 1.41 4.23 -3.40
CA GLN A 89 2.52 4.49 -2.49
C GLN A 89 2.40 3.65 -1.21
N ARG A 90 1.18 3.47 -0.70
CA ARG A 90 0.91 2.64 0.48
C ARG A 90 -0.40 1.90 0.35
N MET A 91 -0.35 0.60 0.62
CA MET A 91 -1.52 -0.27 0.70
C MET A 91 -1.34 -1.31 1.79
N LEU A 92 -2.45 -1.86 2.24
CA LEU A 92 -2.54 -2.87 3.28
C LEU A 92 -3.46 -3.98 2.79
N ARG A 93 -3.16 -5.22 3.16
CA ARG A 93 -4.09 -6.33 3.02
C ARG A 93 -4.81 -6.53 4.34
N LEU A 94 -6.12 -6.33 4.35
CA LEU A 94 -6.97 -6.54 5.52
C LEU A 94 -7.73 -7.86 5.35
N PRO A 95 -7.72 -8.76 6.35
CA PRO A 95 -8.57 -9.94 6.32
C PRO A 95 -10.04 -9.52 6.39
N HIS A 96 -10.87 -10.11 5.54
CA HIS A 96 -12.31 -9.84 5.47
C HIS A 96 -13.06 -11.12 5.11
N ASP A 97 -13.79 -11.67 6.08
CA ASP A 97 -14.39 -13.01 6.04
C ASP A 97 -13.37 -14.07 5.61
N ASP A 98 -13.71 -14.93 4.64
CA ASP A 98 -12.83 -15.97 4.09
C ASP A 98 -11.87 -15.42 3.01
N THR A 99 -11.75 -14.09 2.90
CA THR A 99 -10.98 -13.41 1.86
C THR A 99 -10.12 -12.28 2.43
N SER A 100 -9.49 -11.51 1.55
CA SER A 100 -8.76 -10.31 1.93
C SER A 100 -9.10 -9.14 1.01
N VAL A 101 -9.17 -7.95 1.58
CA VAL A 101 -9.36 -6.69 0.85
C VAL A 101 -8.04 -5.94 0.82
N ILE A 102 -7.66 -5.43 -0.35
CA ILE A 102 -6.52 -4.52 -0.49
C ILE A 102 -7.02 -3.11 -0.24
N LEU A 103 -6.65 -2.52 0.90
CA LEU A 103 -6.96 -1.14 1.24
C LEU A 103 -5.79 -0.25 0.82
N VAL A 104 -6.07 0.73 -0.05
CA VAL A 104 -5.07 1.67 -0.53
C VAL A 104 -5.19 2.95 0.29
N HIS A 105 -4.09 3.37 0.92
CA HIS A 105 -4.07 4.53 1.80
C HIS A 105 -3.44 5.76 1.12
N ASP A 106 -2.48 5.54 0.23
CA ASP A 106 -1.70 6.61 -0.38
C ASP A 106 -1.46 6.30 -1.86
N VAL A 107 -1.84 7.23 -2.73
CA VAL A 107 -1.65 7.15 -4.18
C VAL A 107 -1.14 8.45 -4.74
N GLU A 108 -0.35 8.34 -5.80
CA GLU A 108 0.09 9.45 -6.62
C GLU A 108 -0.51 9.29 -8.02
N ILE A 109 -1.20 10.30 -8.52
CA ILE A 109 -1.72 10.31 -9.90
C ILE A 109 -0.58 10.70 -10.83
N CYS A 110 -0.21 9.77 -11.71
CA CYS A 110 0.80 9.98 -12.74
C CYS A 110 0.18 10.86 -13.86
N SER A 111 0.85 11.94 -14.24
CA SER A 111 0.49 12.73 -15.42
C SER A 111 1.13 12.12 -16.67
N GLU A 112 0.53 12.35 -17.84
CA GLU A 112 1.08 11.88 -19.13
C GLU A 112 2.47 12.48 -19.45
N GLU A 113 2.87 13.54 -18.74
CA GLU A 113 4.12 14.29 -18.95
C GLU A 113 5.22 13.98 -17.91
N ASP A 114 4.88 13.42 -16.74
CA ASP A 114 5.85 13.05 -15.71
C ASP A 114 5.87 11.54 -15.48
N VAL A 115 6.70 10.86 -16.25
CA VAL A 115 7.35 9.64 -15.76
C VAL A 115 8.86 9.85 -15.85
N PRO A 116 9.48 10.56 -14.90
CA PRO A 116 10.87 10.24 -14.60
C PRO A 116 10.85 8.80 -14.08
N LEU A 117 11.50 7.92 -14.84
CA LEU A 117 11.97 6.63 -14.36
C LEU A 117 12.94 6.88 -13.20
N GLU A 118 12.43 7.15 -12.01
CA GLU A 118 13.15 6.75 -10.81
C GLU A 118 13.01 5.23 -10.74
N VAL A 119 13.99 4.57 -11.34
CA VAL A 119 14.44 3.25 -10.89
C VAL A 119 14.72 3.43 -9.41
N THR A 120 13.69 3.19 -8.60
CA THR A 120 13.79 3.37 -7.17
C THR A 120 14.74 2.27 -6.74
N ASN A 121 15.95 2.63 -6.32
CA ASN A 121 16.92 1.66 -5.88
C ASN A 121 16.28 0.92 -4.70
N TYR A 122 15.90 -0.33 -4.90
CA TYR A 122 15.19 -1.10 -3.88
C TYR A 122 16.02 -1.20 -2.60
N GLU A 123 17.35 -1.10 -2.72
CA GLU A 123 18.30 -1.01 -1.62
C GLU A 123 18.02 0.20 -0.70
N ASP A 124 17.82 1.41 -1.25
CA ASP A 124 17.58 2.62 -0.45
C ASP A 124 16.24 2.55 0.31
N LYS A 125 15.23 1.90 -0.29
CA LYS A 125 13.93 1.65 0.36
C LYS A 125 14.05 0.57 1.44
N ILE A 126 14.83 -0.48 1.21
CA ILE A 126 15.10 -1.53 2.21
C ILE A 126 15.84 -0.93 3.41
N GLU A 127 16.86 -0.11 3.18
CA GLU A 127 17.59 0.58 4.25
C GLU A 127 16.68 1.53 5.05
N SER A 128 15.81 2.28 4.37
CA SER A 128 14.83 3.17 5.00
C SER A 128 13.81 2.40 5.85
N LEU A 129 13.31 1.27 5.35
CA LEU A 129 12.42 0.37 6.09
C LEU A 129 13.11 -0.25 7.30
N GLN A 130 14.37 -0.68 7.18
CA GLN A 130 15.17 -1.17 8.31
C GLN A 130 15.40 -0.08 9.35
N ALA A 131 15.69 1.15 8.93
CA ALA A 131 15.84 2.28 9.85
C ALA A 131 14.53 2.58 10.61
N ALA A 132 13.39 2.56 9.92
CA ALA A 132 12.07 2.75 10.52
C ALA A 132 11.71 1.61 11.49
N LEU A 133 12.04 0.36 11.14
CA LEU A 133 11.82 -0.80 11.99
C LEU A 133 12.67 -0.72 13.27
N ASN A 134 13.96 -0.38 13.15
CA ASN A 134 14.84 -0.20 14.30
C ASN A 134 14.37 0.94 15.23
N GLN A 135 13.83 2.03 14.68
CA GLN A 135 13.23 3.10 15.46
C GLN A 135 11.93 2.65 16.16
N ALA A 136 11.10 1.87 15.48
CA ALA A 136 9.89 1.29 16.07
C ALA A 136 10.23 0.33 17.23
N GLU A 137 11.23 -0.55 17.06
CA GLU A 137 11.72 -1.43 18.11
C GLU A 137 12.26 -0.67 19.32
N ALA A 138 13.00 0.42 19.09
CA ALA A 138 13.51 1.26 20.16
C ALA A 138 12.37 1.93 20.95
N ALA A 139 11.38 2.49 20.24
CA ALA A 139 10.19 3.09 20.85
C ALA A 139 9.35 2.06 21.61
N LEU A 140 9.24 0.83 21.09
CA LEU A 140 8.58 -0.28 21.77
C LEU A 140 9.30 -0.70 23.04
N ARG A 141 10.63 -0.77 23.04
CA ARG A 141 11.41 -1.05 24.24
C ARG A 141 11.24 0.02 25.32
N GLU A 142 11.13 1.29 24.94
CA GLU A 142 10.80 2.36 25.88
C GLU A 142 9.36 2.21 26.44
N LEU A 143 8.41 1.80 25.60
CA LEU A 143 7.02 1.56 26.00
C LEU A 143 6.85 0.32 26.89
N MET A 144 7.69 -0.72 26.77
CA MET A 144 7.69 -1.87 27.70
C MET A 144 8.10 -1.50 29.14
N HIS A 145 8.69 -0.33 29.36
CA HIS A 145 8.94 0.21 30.70
C HIS A 145 7.77 1.02 31.27
N ALA A 146 6.72 1.27 30.48
CA ALA A 146 5.45 1.80 30.93
C ALA A 146 4.46 0.65 31.19
N ASP A 147 3.51 0.84 32.11
CA ASP A 147 2.46 -0.14 32.48
C ASP A 147 1.52 -0.48 31.30
N ILE A 148 2.01 -1.24 30.32
CA ILE A 148 1.28 -1.67 29.14
C ILE A 148 0.92 -3.14 29.27
N THR A 149 -0.30 -3.48 28.83
CA THR A 149 -0.81 -4.85 28.94
C THR A 149 0.00 -5.83 28.08
N PRO A 150 0.33 -7.03 28.59
CA PRO A 150 1.15 -8.03 27.88
C PRO A 150 0.65 -8.37 26.46
N ASN A 151 -0.67 -8.40 26.26
CA ASN A 151 -1.27 -8.72 24.96
C ASN A 151 -0.97 -7.66 23.88
N PHE A 152 -0.83 -6.39 24.25
CA PHE A 152 -0.47 -5.33 23.30
C PHE A 152 1.00 -5.45 22.90
N VAL A 153 1.87 -5.77 23.85
CA VAL A 153 3.30 -6.01 23.59
C VAL A 153 3.47 -7.21 22.65
N ASP A 154 2.75 -8.31 22.90
CA ASP A 154 2.82 -9.50 22.04
C ASP A 154 2.33 -9.25 20.61
N ALA A 155 1.21 -8.54 20.45
CA ALA A 155 0.66 -8.21 19.13
C ALA A 155 1.62 -7.31 18.32
N VAL A 156 2.26 -6.35 18.99
CA VAL A 156 3.21 -5.47 18.32
C VAL A 156 4.53 -6.18 18.03
N MET A 157 5.01 -7.05 18.91
CA MET A 157 6.20 -7.88 18.65
C MET A 157 5.98 -8.84 17.48
N GLN A 158 4.79 -9.43 17.34
CA GLN A 158 4.46 -10.23 16.15
C GLN A 158 4.47 -9.41 14.87
N LEU A 159 3.97 -8.17 14.91
CA LEU A 159 4.00 -7.27 13.75
C LEU A 159 5.44 -6.91 13.36
N VAL A 160 6.29 -6.57 14.34
CA VAL A 160 7.71 -6.27 14.11
C VAL A 160 8.44 -7.47 13.50
N MET A 161 8.23 -8.67 14.06
CA MET A 161 8.82 -9.91 13.54
C MET A 161 8.38 -10.18 12.09
N SER A 162 7.08 -10.04 11.80
CA SER A 162 6.54 -10.25 10.45
C SER A 162 7.12 -9.26 9.43
N ILE A 163 7.36 -8.01 9.85
CA ILE A 163 8.00 -7.00 8.99
C ILE A 163 9.47 -7.39 8.76
N ASN A 164 10.20 -7.81 9.79
CA ASN A 164 11.60 -8.18 9.68
C ASN A 164 11.82 -9.39 8.76
N GLU A 165 10.96 -10.41 8.90
CA GLU A 165 10.99 -11.61 8.06
C GLU A 165 10.69 -11.28 6.58
N THR A 166 9.80 -10.31 6.35
CA THR A 166 9.49 -9.82 5.00
C THR A 166 10.68 -9.05 4.39
N ILE A 167 11.42 -8.31 5.20
CA ILE A 167 12.64 -7.59 4.77
C ILE A 167 13.76 -8.58 4.46
N GLU A 168 13.99 -9.59 5.31
CA GLU A 168 15.01 -10.61 5.08
C GLU A 168 14.74 -11.41 3.79
N GLN A 169 13.47 -11.70 3.49
CA GLN A 169 13.09 -12.38 2.24
C GLN A 169 13.23 -11.49 0.99
N ALA A 170 13.25 -10.17 1.16
CA ALA A 170 13.40 -9.21 0.07
C ALA A 170 14.86 -8.85 -0.23
N MET A 171 15.81 -9.27 0.61
CA MET A 171 17.25 -9.11 0.38
C MET A 171 17.83 -10.36 -0.32
N PRO A 172 18.64 -10.21 -1.41
CA PRO A 172 19.24 -11.34 -2.12
C PRO A 172 20.39 -12.03 -1.37
#